data_AF-G0QD33-F1
#
_entry.id   AF-G0QD33-F1
#
_cell.length_a   1.000
_cell.length_b   1.000
_cell.length_c   1.000
_cell.angle_alpha   90.00
_cell.angle_beta   90.00
_cell.angle_gamma   90.00
#
_symmetry.space_group_name_H-M   'P 1'
#
loop_
_entity.id
_entity.type
_entity.pdbx_description
1 polymer ?
#
loop_
_entity_poly.entity_id
_entity_poly.type
_entity_poly.pdbx_seq_one_letter_code
_entity_poly.pdbx_strand_id
1 'polypeptide(L)'
;MKGVSEVATLTLYAAITVSAVGGVVNVAVPALEEQREAAQVRNAQEFMRDLESAVDEVASRGEGSRRTLGLSFSQGSIEANSVDDTISYRLETAAEVISPQTSSRTGDIVLSSNAGVSVRNQ
;
A
#
# COMPACT_ATOMS: atom_id res chain seq x y z
N MET A 1 33.70 27.26 40.93
CA MET A 1 32.87 26.25 40.26
C MET A 1 31.86 26.94 39.31
N LYS A 2 32.33 27.54 38.21
CA LYS A 2 31.44 28.23 37.23
C LYS A 2 31.22 27.39 35.95
N GLY A 3 32.23 26.63 35.52
CA GLY A 3 32.12 25.75 34.34
C GLY A 3 31.19 24.53 34.50
N VAL A 4 30.99 24.02 35.72
CA VAL A 4 30.08 22.88 35.96
C VAL A 4 28.62 23.27 35.70
N SER A 5 28.22 24.49 36.06
CA SER A 5 26.86 25.00 35.81
C SER A 5 26.59 25.21 34.34
N GLU A 6 27.58 25.67 33.58
CA GLU A 6 27.42 25.96 32.15
C GLU A 6 27.32 24.67 31.33
N VAL A 7 28.13 23.67 31.65
CA VAL A 7 28.06 22.33 31.04
C VAL A 7 26.74 21.63 31.39
N ALA A 8 26.26 21.76 32.63
CA ALA A 8 24.98 21.19 33.04
C ALA A 8 23.81 21.80 32.27
N THR A 9 23.78 23.13 32.13
CA THR A 9 22.75 23.83 31.35
C THR A 9 22.79 23.42 29.88
N LEU A 10 23.98 23.36 29.26
CA LEU A 10 24.13 22.94 27.87
C LEU A 10 23.62 21.50 27.66
N THR A 11 23.96 20.60 28.58
CA THR A 11 23.55 19.20 28.52
C THR A 11 22.03 19.07 28.66
N LEU A 12 21.41 19.84 29.55
CA LEU A 12 19.96 19.83 29.73
C LEU A 12 19.24 20.33 28.47
N TYR A 13 19.72 21.43 27.87
CA TYR A 13 19.17 21.93 26.61
C TYR A 13 19.31 20.91 25.48
N ALA A 14 20.48 20.31 25.33
CA ALA A 14 20.72 19.28 24.31
C ALA A 14 19.83 18.04 24.53
N ALA A 15 19.64 17.61 25.78
CA ALA A 15 18.79 16.47 26.11
C ALA A 15 17.32 16.76 25.78
N ILE A 16 16.83 17.96 26.09
CA ILE A 16 15.44 18.36 25.78
C ILE A 16 15.23 18.44 24.27
N THR A 17 16.17 19.04 23.52
CA THR A 17 16.02 19.17 22.05
C THR A 17 16.08 17.81 21.35
N VAL A 18 17.01 16.94 21.73
CA VAL A 18 17.09 15.57 21.19
C VAL A 18 15.84 14.77 21.53
N SER A 19 15.33 14.91 22.76
CA SER A 19 14.09 14.22 23.16
C SER A 19 12.88 14.73 22.39
N ALA A 20 12.77 16.05 22.17
CA ALA A 20 11.69 16.65 21.39
C ALA A 20 11.73 16.20 19.93
N VAL A 21 12.90 16.23 19.28
CA VAL A 21 13.06 15.75 17.90
C VAL A 21 12.78 14.26 17.80
N GLY A 22 13.30 13.46 18.74
CA GLY A 22 13.06 12.02 18.79
C GLY A 22 11.57 11.69 18.96
N GLY A 23 10.86 12.43 19.80
CA GLY A 23 9.41 12.27 19.97
C GLY A 23 8.63 12.53 18.67
N VAL A 24 8.99 13.60 17.94
CA VAL A 24 8.36 13.91 16.65
C VAL A 24 8.63 12.83 15.62
N VAL A 25 9.89 12.36 15.49
CA VAL A 25 10.26 11.34 14.50
C VAL A 25 9.50 10.03 14.75
N ASN A 26 9.40 9.59 16.01
CA ASN A 26 8.73 8.35 16.36
C ASN A 26 7.23 8.34 16.06
N VAL A 27 6.59 9.51 15.98
CA VAL A 27 5.15 9.62 15.66
C VAL A 27 4.92 9.95 14.19
N ALA A 28 5.72 10.88 13.65
CA ALA A 28 5.53 11.38 12.28
C ALA A 28 5.92 10.34 11.22
N VAL A 29 6.99 9.57 11.44
CA VAL A 29 7.44 8.56 10.49
C VAL A 29 6.39 7.45 10.26
N PRO A 30 5.88 6.74 11.29
CA PRO A 30 4.90 5.68 11.06
C PRO A 30 3.60 6.23 10.46
N ALA A 31 3.14 7.40 10.91
CA ALA A 31 1.94 8.03 10.35
C ALA A 31 2.09 8.38 8.86
N LEU A 32 3.29 8.79 8.42
CA LEU A 32 3.56 9.07 7.01
C LEU A 32 3.67 7.78 6.19
N GLU A 33 4.23 6.71 6.76
CA GLU A 33 4.33 5.40 6.13
C GLU A 33 2.93 4.80 5.89
N GLU A 34 2.06 4.79 6.90
CA GLU A 34 0.67 4.33 6.78
C GLU A 34 -0.08 5.07 5.66
N GLN A 35 0.08 6.39 5.57
CA GLN A 35 -0.58 7.18 4.53
C GLN A 35 -0.04 6.87 3.12
N ARG A 36 1.27 6.68 2.99
CA ARG A 36 1.90 6.29 1.72
C ARG A 36 1.42 4.93 1.25
N GLU A 37 1.37 3.98 2.16
CA GLU A 37 0.87 2.63 1.89
C GLU A 37 -0.62 2.63 1.53
N ALA A 38 -1.45 3.38 2.25
CA ALA A 38 -2.86 3.56 1.91
C ALA A 38 -3.07 4.20 0.53
N ALA A 39 -2.21 5.14 0.15
CA ALA A 39 -2.23 5.73 -1.19
C ALA A 39 -1.86 4.70 -2.28
N GLN A 40 -0.88 3.82 -2.02
CA GLN A 40 -0.53 2.76 -2.96
C GLN A 40 -1.69 1.78 -3.18
N VAL A 41 -2.42 1.40 -2.13
CA VAL A 41 -3.61 0.54 -2.27
C VAL A 41 -4.70 1.23 -3.10
N ARG A 42 -4.94 2.53 -2.90
CA ARG A 42 -5.90 3.29 -3.72
C ARG A 42 -5.48 3.35 -5.19
N ASN A 43 -4.22 3.62 -5.47
CA ASN A 43 -3.70 3.64 -6.84
C ASN A 43 -3.85 2.27 -7.52
N ALA A 44 -3.63 1.17 -6.78
CA ALA A 44 -3.84 -0.18 -7.30
C ALA A 44 -5.32 -0.45 -7.62
N GLN A 45 -6.26 0.02 -6.78
CA GLN A 45 -7.69 -0.10 -7.07
C GLN A 45 -8.09 0.69 -8.31
N GLU A 46 -7.60 1.92 -8.45
CA GLU A 46 -7.85 2.74 -9.65
C GLU A 46 -7.30 2.07 -10.90
N PHE A 47 -6.07 1.53 -10.83
CA PHE A 47 -5.49 0.77 -11.93
C PHE A 47 -6.34 -0.45 -12.32
N MET A 48 -6.83 -1.23 -11.35
CA MET A 48 -7.68 -2.39 -11.64
C MET A 48 -9.01 -2.00 -12.29
N ARG A 49 -9.56 -0.82 -11.94
CA ARG A 49 -10.76 -0.26 -12.61
C ARG A 49 -10.47 0.17 -14.04
N ASP A 50 -9.31 0.78 -14.28
CA ASP A 50 -8.89 1.14 -15.63
C ASP A 50 -8.67 -0.10 -16.50
N LEU A 51 -8.15 -1.17 -15.90
CA LEU A 51 -8.00 -2.48 -16.55
C LEU A 51 -9.36 -3.09 -16.90
N GLU A 52 -10.32 -3.13 -15.96
CA GLU A 52 -11.70 -3.60 -16.21
C GLU A 52 -12.33 -2.84 -17.38
N SER A 53 -12.26 -1.51 -17.35
CA SER A 53 -12.77 -0.64 -18.43
C SER A 53 -12.10 -0.93 -19.79
N ALA A 54 -10.78 -1.16 -19.80
CA ALA A 54 -10.08 -1.52 -21.03
C ALA A 54 -10.46 -2.91 -21.56
N VAL A 55 -10.72 -3.87 -20.67
CA VAL A 55 -11.22 -5.20 -21.04
C VAL A 55 -12.61 -5.09 -21.66
N ASP A 56 -13.51 -4.31 -21.07
CA ASP A 56 -14.86 -4.06 -21.62
C ASP A 56 -14.82 -3.36 -22.99
N GLU A 57 -13.92 -2.40 -23.17
CA GLU A 57 -13.71 -1.71 -24.45
C GLU A 57 -13.19 -2.69 -25.53
N VAL A 58 -12.28 -3.60 -25.18
CA VAL A 58 -11.76 -4.60 -26.12
C VAL A 58 -12.83 -5.64 -26.44
N ALA A 59 -13.56 -6.12 -25.43
CA ALA A 59 -14.64 -7.09 -25.58
C ALA A 59 -15.77 -6.56 -26.47
N SER A 60 -16.13 -5.28 -26.32
CA SER A 60 -17.17 -4.63 -27.14
C SER A 60 -16.78 -4.34 -28.58
N ARG A 61 -15.48 -4.25 -28.89
CA ARG A 61 -14.97 -3.98 -30.25
C ARG A 61 -14.81 -5.22 -31.14
N GLY A 62 -14.90 -6.42 -30.56
CA GLY A 62 -14.83 -7.68 -31.30
C GLY A 62 -13.40 -8.19 -31.56
N GLU A 63 -13.35 -9.35 -32.21
CA GLU A 63 -12.15 -10.17 -32.37
C GLU A 63 -11.03 -9.43 -33.13
N GLY A 64 -9.83 -9.40 -32.55
CA GLY A 64 -8.65 -8.69 -33.10
C GLY A 64 -8.39 -7.30 -32.52
N SER A 65 -9.31 -6.75 -31.71
CA SER A 65 -9.06 -5.54 -30.94
C SER A 65 -8.00 -5.79 -29.86
N ARG A 66 -7.06 -4.84 -29.71
CA ARG A 66 -6.00 -4.90 -28.69
C ARG A 66 -5.85 -3.53 -28.06
N ARG A 67 -5.58 -3.51 -26.75
CA ARG A 67 -5.24 -2.30 -26.01
C ARG A 67 -3.96 -2.54 -25.21
N THR A 68 -3.12 -1.51 -25.14
CA THR A 68 -1.90 -1.52 -24.32
C THR A 68 -2.11 -0.54 -23.18
N LEU A 69 -1.92 -1.00 -21.95
CA LEU A 69 -1.95 -0.18 -20.75
C LEU A 69 -0.53 -0.10 -20.17
N GLY A 70 -0.13 1.10 -19.77
CA GLY A 70 1.13 1.31 -19.06
C GLY A 70 0.95 0.96 -17.59
N LEU A 71 1.79 0.07 -17.07
CA LEU A 71 1.81 -0.32 -15.66
C LEU A 71 2.92 0.44 -14.95
N SER A 72 2.59 1.22 -13.92
CA SER A 72 3.57 1.77 -13.00
C SER A 72 3.09 1.65 -11.55
N PHE A 73 3.65 0.70 -10.82
CA PHE A 73 3.46 0.57 -9.38
C PHE A 73 4.83 0.60 -8.70
N SER A 74 4.92 1.28 -7.56
CA SER A 74 6.16 1.39 -6.79
C SER A 74 6.47 0.13 -5.98
N GLN A 75 5.45 -0.64 -5.61
CA GLN A 75 5.55 -1.88 -4.83
C GLN A 75 4.43 -2.83 -5.23
N GLY A 76 4.61 -4.12 -4.97
CA GLY A 76 3.65 -5.17 -5.32
C GLY A 76 3.97 -5.90 -6.62
N SER A 77 3.14 -6.89 -6.94
CA SER A 77 3.30 -7.74 -8.11
C SER A 77 1.95 -7.98 -8.78
N ILE A 78 1.97 -8.09 -10.11
CA ILE A 78 0.82 -8.47 -10.90
C ILE A 78 1.05 -9.87 -11.47
N GLU A 79 0.05 -10.73 -11.38
CA GLU A 79 0.08 -12.08 -11.88
C GLU A 79 -1.17 -12.32 -12.73
N ALA A 80 -0.97 -12.77 -13.97
CA ALA A 80 -2.05 -13.18 -14.85
C ALA A 80 -2.13 -14.71 -14.84
N ASN A 81 -3.25 -15.24 -14.38
CA ASN A 81 -3.54 -16.67 -14.41
C ASN A 81 -4.48 -16.97 -15.58
N SER A 82 -3.96 -17.67 -16.59
CA SER A 82 -4.71 -18.07 -17.78
C SER A 82 -5.59 -19.31 -17.59
N VAL A 83 -5.53 -19.97 -16.42
CA VAL A 83 -6.38 -21.12 -16.10
C VAL A 83 -7.75 -20.65 -15.62
N ASP A 84 -7.77 -19.59 -14.81
CA ASP A 84 -8.98 -19.03 -14.20
C ASP A 84 -9.33 -17.63 -14.77
N ASP A 85 -8.70 -17.25 -15.90
CA ASP A 85 -8.84 -15.95 -16.57
C ASP A 85 -8.82 -14.74 -15.61
N THR A 86 -7.92 -14.79 -14.63
CA THR A 86 -7.87 -13.82 -13.52
C THR A 86 -6.55 -13.07 -13.52
N ILE A 87 -6.62 -11.74 -13.41
CA ILE A 87 -5.46 -10.88 -13.14
C ILE A 87 -5.49 -10.49 -11.67
N SER A 88 -4.44 -10.89 -10.94
CA SER A 88 -4.29 -10.63 -9.52
C SER A 88 -3.19 -9.61 -9.27
N TYR A 89 -3.49 -8.59 -8.46
CA TYR A 89 -2.50 -7.67 -7.92
C TYR A 89 -2.29 -7.95 -6.44
N ARG A 90 -1.04 -8.17 -6.02
CA ARG A 90 -0.66 -8.45 -4.63
C ARG A 90 0.29 -7.38 -4.12
N LEU A 91 -0.08 -6.77 -3.00
CA LEU A 91 0.71 -5.79 -2.27
C LEU A 91 0.77 -6.19 -0.80
N GLU A 92 1.98 -6.20 -0.23
CA GLU A 92 2.19 -6.35 1.20
C GLU A 92 2.28 -4.97 1.84
N THR A 93 1.46 -4.71 2.85
CA THR A 93 1.35 -3.41 3.51
C THR A 93 0.97 -3.62 4.99
N ALA A 94 1.51 -2.78 5.86
CA ALA A 94 1.14 -2.71 7.28
C ALA A 94 -0.08 -1.83 7.51
N ALA A 95 -0.41 -0.94 6.57
CA ALA A 95 -1.59 -0.09 6.63
C ALA A 95 -2.90 -0.90 6.55
N GLU A 96 -3.76 -0.73 7.55
CA GLU A 96 -5.10 -1.30 7.57
C GLU A 96 -6.04 -0.51 6.65
N VAL A 97 -5.94 -0.74 5.34
CA VAL A 97 -6.79 -0.06 4.34
C VAL A 97 -8.21 -0.64 4.30
N ILE A 98 -8.35 -1.90 4.73
CA ILE A 98 -9.60 -2.62 4.90
C ILE A 98 -9.40 -3.52 6.11
N SER A 99 -10.44 -3.71 6.91
CA SER A 99 -10.38 -4.61 8.06
C SER A 99 -9.84 -5.99 7.64
N PRO A 100 -8.90 -6.58 8.40
CA PRO A 100 -8.36 -7.89 8.12
C PRO A 100 -9.47 -8.91 7.90
N GLN A 101 -9.24 -9.86 6.98
CA GLN A 101 -10.21 -10.92 6.65
C GLN A 101 -11.51 -10.41 6.02
N THR A 102 -11.54 -9.16 5.57
CA THR A 102 -12.68 -8.59 4.84
C THR A 102 -12.38 -8.59 3.34
N SER A 103 -13.38 -9.00 2.56
CA SER A 103 -13.39 -8.82 1.10
C SER A 103 -14.46 -7.80 0.73
N SER A 104 -14.09 -6.84 -0.12
CA SER A 104 -15.04 -5.94 -0.77
C SER A 104 -15.08 -6.26 -2.25
N ARG A 105 -16.29 -6.42 -2.80
CA ARG A 105 -16.52 -6.64 -4.23
C ARG A 105 -17.10 -5.36 -4.82
N THR A 106 -16.51 -4.90 -5.92
CA THR A 106 -17.04 -3.78 -6.72
C THR A 106 -16.93 -4.19 -8.18
N GLY A 107 -18.07 -4.49 -8.82
CA GLY A 107 -18.08 -5.06 -10.17
C GLY A 107 -17.39 -6.43 -10.20
N ASP A 108 -16.50 -6.62 -11.16
CA ASP A 108 -15.68 -7.83 -11.31
C ASP A 108 -14.37 -7.76 -10.49
N ILE A 109 -14.12 -6.64 -9.81
CA ILE A 109 -12.96 -6.46 -8.93
C ILE A 109 -13.29 -6.97 -7.53
N VAL A 110 -12.50 -7.94 -7.08
CA VAL A 110 -12.51 -8.43 -5.69
C VAL A 110 -11.27 -7.93 -4.98
N LEU A 111 -11.47 -7.05 -4.00
CA LEU A 111 -10.42 -6.58 -3.12
C LEU A 111 -10.49 -7.36 -1.81
N SER A 112 -9.36 -7.92 -1.38
CA SER A 112 -9.33 -8.75 -0.18
C SER A 112 -8.09 -8.45 0.65
N SER A 113 -8.27 -8.38 1.97
CA SER A 113 -7.19 -8.17 2.93
C SER A 113 -6.91 -9.48 3.66
N ASN A 114 -5.65 -9.92 3.63
CA ASN A 114 -5.20 -11.15 4.31
C ASN A 114 -5.91 -12.44 3.85
N ALA A 115 -6.41 -12.48 2.61
CA ALA A 115 -7.20 -13.60 2.08
C ALA A 115 -6.37 -14.79 1.54
N GLY A 116 -5.11 -14.90 1.95
CA GLY A 116 -4.28 -16.08 1.67
C GLY A 116 -4.71 -17.28 2.51
N VAL A 117 -5.87 -17.87 2.22
CA VAL A 117 -6.28 -19.14 2.80
C VAL A 117 -5.96 -20.26 1.82
N SER A 118 -4.78 -20.86 1.97
CA SER A 118 -4.47 -22.15 1.35
C SER A 118 -5.01 -23.27 2.25
N VAL A 119 -6.18 -23.81 1.94
CA VAL A 119 -6.60 -25.10 2.50
C VAL A 119 -6.07 -26.21 1.59
N ARG A 120 -4.96 -26.82 1.98
CA ARG A 120 -4.59 -28.15 1.51
C ARG A 120 -5.38 -29.18 2.32
N ASN A 121 -6.47 -29.70 1.77
CA ASN A 121 -7.03 -30.97 2.25
C ASN A 121 -6.20 -32.11 1.65
N GLN A 122 -5.66 -32.97 2.52
CA GLN A 122 -5.28 -34.34 2.19
C GLN A 122 -6.48 -35.25 2.44
#